data_AF-A0A8G1H7X8-F1
#
_entry.id   AF-A0A8G1H7X8-F1
#
_cell.length_a   1.000
_cell.length_b   1.000
_cell.length_c   1.000
_cell.angle_alpha   90.00
_cell.angle_beta   90.00
_cell.angle_gamma   90.00
#
_symmetry.space_group_name_H-M   'P 1'
#
loop_
_entity.id
_entity.type
_entity.pdbx_description
1 polymer ?
#
loop_
_entity_poly.entity_id
_entity_poly.type
_entity_poly.pdbx_seq_one_letter_code
_entity_poly.pdbx_strand_id
1 'polypeptide(L)'
;MANEEDAQPDNDETAGTQSDDGQPEQDSGRATTTDSQPAAEQTDSSQFGSLIDDDGKLFGLVNVVDALVVVLIVAVGIAGIALLVPGDGDDTRYVTVDLGSEAEYVAEQISEGDEWGNNFEITDVYYAPGDDDGSTNVLIRAEVQGTAVDPDQAETSTIDFDGEPLRYDQELEIETSQYAVTGSVIDVSESGETIETEEEAMVLDAEVSQSTANQIAEGDEYTLGGQTLLTVQSVTKYPTGDSDMRQLVLGVDGVDLRDDGGTLRVGDTPAVEGETIPVRTGDVNFDAEILQVGTFEEPGVETTLTVEYETDGLSAGQADRLAAGMTESLDGLQTAEILEVEGSGTDRTLLLELTVRELDDNGGDETYLFRGQELLIGDEPSFEFGGQIPSVDGEITDIST
;
A
#
# COMPACT_ATOMS: atom_id res chain seq x y z
N MET A 1 -51.02 -38.09 -0.45
CA MET A 1 -50.90 -39.13 -1.50
C MET A 1 -49.71 -38.68 -2.34
N ALA A 2 -48.46 -38.95 -1.96
CA ALA A 2 -47.72 -40.20 -1.73
C ALA A 2 -46.72 -40.43 -2.89
N ASN A 3 -45.53 -40.93 -2.51
CA ASN A 3 -44.29 -41.19 -3.27
C ASN A 3 -43.36 -39.97 -3.35
N GLU A 4 -42.26 -39.82 -2.57
CA GLU A 4 -41.21 -40.78 -2.14
C GLU A 4 -40.58 -41.54 -3.32
N GLU A 5 -39.37 -41.13 -3.71
CA GLU A 5 -38.32 -42.06 -4.17
C GLU A 5 -36.93 -41.39 -4.08
N ASP A 6 -36.10 -41.97 -3.21
CA ASP A 6 -34.67 -41.77 -3.01
C ASP A 6 -33.85 -42.20 -4.24
N ALA A 7 -32.72 -41.53 -4.51
CA ALA A 7 -31.52 -42.16 -5.08
C ALA A 7 -30.27 -41.25 -4.94
N GLN A 8 -29.44 -41.53 -3.93
CA GLN A 8 -27.97 -41.54 -4.08
C GLN A 8 -27.58 -42.96 -4.55
N PRO A 9 -26.52 -43.18 -5.35
CA PRO A 9 -25.12 -43.20 -4.86
C PRO A 9 -24.14 -42.69 -5.97
N ASP A 10 -22.81 -42.62 -5.90
CA ASP A 10 -21.78 -43.56 -5.44
C ASP A 10 -20.47 -42.81 -5.13
N ASN A 11 -19.79 -43.23 -4.06
CA ASN A 11 -18.36 -43.04 -3.84
C ASN A 11 -17.62 -44.03 -4.72
N ASP A 12 -16.57 -43.60 -5.43
CA ASP A 12 -15.57 -44.52 -5.96
C ASP A 12 -14.16 -44.17 -5.46
N GLU A 13 -13.53 -45.21 -4.92
CA GLU A 13 -12.20 -45.27 -4.34
C GLU A 13 -11.19 -45.63 -5.44
N THR A 14 -10.08 -44.92 -5.54
CA THR A 14 -8.82 -45.47 -6.08
C THR A 14 -7.68 -45.01 -5.17
N ALA A 15 -7.13 -45.88 -4.32
CA ALA A 15 -5.92 -46.68 -4.57
C ALA A 15 -4.75 -45.81 -5.05
N GLY A 16 -3.62 -45.65 -4.35
CA GLY A 16 -2.89 -46.63 -3.56
C GLY A 16 -1.51 -46.81 -4.22
N THR A 17 -0.47 -46.19 -3.67
CA THR A 17 0.92 -46.57 -3.95
C THR A 17 1.73 -46.51 -2.66
N GLN A 18 1.96 -47.71 -2.12
CA GLN A 18 2.88 -48.02 -1.04
C GLN A 18 3.90 -49.01 -1.64
N SER A 19 5.18 -48.65 -1.60
CA SER A 19 6.36 -49.51 -1.82
C SER A 19 7.49 -48.74 -1.15
N ASP A 20 7.90 -49.04 0.08
CA ASP A 20 8.46 -50.28 0.63
C ASP A 20 9.92 -50.54 0.23
N ASP A 21 10.66 -50.89 1.29
CA ASP A 21 11.97 -51.51 1.39
C ASP A 21 13.25 -50.75 1.03
N GLY A 22 14.18 -50.77 1.99
CA GLY A 22 15.53 -50.24 1.80
C GLY A 22 16.59 -50.47 2.87
N GLN A 23 16.22 -50.90 4.09
CA GLN A 23 17.08 -51.63 5.05
C GLN A 23 18.40 -50.99 5.59
N PRO A 24 18.96 -51.56 6.69
CA PRO A 24 19.65 -50.84 7.77
C PRO A 24 21.14 -51.20 7.88
N GLU A 25 21.87 -50.57 8.81
CA GLU A 25 22.96 -51.15 9.61
C GLU A 25 23.27 -50.16 10.77
N GLN A 26 23.10 -50.52 12.06
CA GLN A 26 24.02 -51.30 12.90
C GLN A 26 25.37 -50.57 13.07
N ASP A 27 26.01 -50.41 14.22
CA ASP A 27 25.98 -51.10 15.50
C ASP A 27 26.97 -50.39 16.45
N SER A 28 26.94 -50.82 17.71
CA SER A 28 27.99 -50.74 18.73
C SER A 28 27.99 -49.44 19.52
N GLY A 29 27.51 -49.42 20.76
CA GLY A 29 27.79 -50.38 21.84
C GLY A 29 28.29 -49.53 23.02
N ARG A 30 28.12 -49.86 24.29
CA ARG A 30 28.01 -51.17 24.91
C ARG A 30 27.62 -50.92 26.38
N ALA A 31 26.59 -51.66 26.79
CA ALA A 31 26.34 -52.31 28.07
C ALA A 31 27.20 -51.96 29.31
N THR A 32 26.60 -51.96 30.49
CA THR A 32 26.48 -53.19 31.32
C THR A 32 25.77 -52.94 32.67
N THR A 33 24.74 -53.77 32.96
CA THR A 33 24.46 -54.55 34.20
C THR A 33 24.47 -53.85 35.58
N THR A 34 23.69 -54.19 36.61
CA THR A 34 22.69 -55.23 36.90
C THR A 34 22.29 -55.05 38.38
N ASP A 35 21.04 -55.36 38.68
CA ASP A 35 20.49 -55.91 39.93
C ASP A 35 20.33 -55.13 41.25
N SER A 36 19.10 -55.33 41.77
CA SER A 36 18.77 -55.77 43.12
C SER A 36 18.78 -54.76 44.29
N GLN A 37 17.56 -54.41 44.70
CA GLN A 37 17.12 -54.24 46.09
C GLN A 37 17.57 -55.43 46.97
N PRO A 38 17.80 -55.30 48.31
CA PRO A 38 16.80 -54.74 49.25
C PRO A 38 17.32 -53.99 50.52
N ALA A 39 16.36 -53.30 51.17
CA ALA A 39 16.17 -52.97 52.61
C ALA A 39 17.37 -52.90 53.59
N ALA A 40 17.55 -51.75 54.25
CA ALA A 40 17.15 -51.49 55.67
C ALA A 40 17.98 -50.35 56.33
N GLU A 41 17.24 -49.40 56.90
CA GLU A 41 17.48 -48.66 58.16
C GLU A 41 18.77 -47.87 58.47
N GLN A 42 18.51 -46.57 58.69
CA GLN A 42 18.91 -45.71 59.84
C GLN A 42 20.15 -44.80 59.76
N THR A 43 19.84 -43.55 60.18
CA THR A 43 20.60 -42.52 60.89
C THR A 43 21.44 -41.47 60.15
N ASP A 44 21.13 -40.22 60.51
CA ASP A 44 21.96 -39.01 60.60
C ASP A 44 22.41 -38.32 59.31
N SER A 45 22.54 -37.00 59.22
CA SER A 45 21.89 -35.81 59.76
C SER A 45 22.59 -34.64 59.04
N SER A 46 21.84 -33.58 58.72
CA SER A 46 22.32 -32.20 58.55
C SER A 46 23.51 -31.90 57.62
N GLN A 47 23.22 -31.35 56.43
CA GLN A 47 24.15 -30.36 55.84
C GLN A 47 23.51 -29.37 54.84
N PHE A 48 22.33 -28.80 55.14
CA PHE A 48 21.87 -27.55 54.51
C PHE A 48 21.01 -26.76 55.49
N GLY A 49 21.65 -26.22 56.51
CA GLY A 49 21.05 -25.27 57.43
C GLY A 49 22.18 -24.51 58.10
N SER A 50 22.14 -23.19 58.00
CA SER A 50 22.82 -22.20 58.85
C SER A 50 23.55 -21.11 58.05
N LEU A 51 22.79 -20.25 57.37
CA LEU A 51 23.21 -18.88 57.06
C LEU A 51 22.53 -17.85 57.99
N ILE A 52 21.69 -18.31 58.91
CA ILE A 52 20.99 -17.51 59.91
C ILE A 52 21.08 -18.28 61.23
N ASP A 53 21.69 -17.68 62.24
CA ASP A 53 21.79 -18.22 63.60
C ASP A 53 20.55 -17.82 64.41
N ASP A 54 20.23 -18.58 65.46
CA ASP A 54 18.99 -18.47 66.26
C ASP A 54 18.84 -17.12 67.02
N ASP A 55 19.85 -16.25 66.95
CA ASP A 55 19.88 -14.87 67.46
C ASP A 55 19.58 -13.79 66.40
N GLY A 56 19.26 -14.14 65.15
CA GLY A 56 18.89 -13.17 64.10
C GLY A 56 20.07 -12.36 63.53
N LYS A 57 21.28 -12.93 63.50
CA LYS A 57 22.49 -12.27 62.96
C LYS A 57 22.91 -12.91 61.64
N LEU A 58 23.03 -12.11 60.58
CA LEU A 58 23.59 -12.52 59.29
C LEU A 58 25.11 -12.32 59.33
N PHE A 59 25.90 -13.38 59.09
CA PHE A 59 27.36 -13.30 58.97
C PHE A 59 28.13 -12.71 60.17
N GLY A 60 27.62 -12.88 61.39
CA GLY A 60 28.40 -12.67 62.63
C GLY A 60 28.87 -11.24 62.95
N LEU A 61 28.50 -10.22 62.18
CA LEU A 61 28.94 -8.84 62.37
C LEU A 61 27.83 -7.79 62.33
N VAL A 62 26.65 -8.07 61.75
CA VAL A 62 25.55 -7.10 61.61
C VAL A 62 24.22 -7.72 62.03
N ASN A 63 23.45 -6.98 62.82
CA ASN A 63 22.14 -7.40 63.32
C ASN A 63 21.10 -7.33 62.18
N VAL A 64 20.34 -8.40 61.90
CA VAL A 64 19.49 -8.47 60.68
C VAL A 64 18.41 -7.38 60.67
N VAL A 65 17.97 -6.95 61.86
CA VAL A 65 16.98 -5.88 62.03
C VAL A 65 17.55 -4.52 61.58
N ASP A 66 18.82 -4.25 61.86
CA ASP A 66 19.47 -2.99 61.47
C ASP A 66 19.78 -2.97 59.97
N ALA A 67 20.14 -4.12 59.39
CA ALA A 67 20.28 -4.27 57.94
C ALA A 67 18.95 -4.03 57.20
N LEU A 68 17.82 -4.52 57.72
CA LEU A 68 16.50 -4.25 57.16
C LEU A 68 16.10 -2.78 57.28
N VAL A 69 16.43 -2.11 58.38
CA VAL A 69 16.18 -0.66 58.55
C VAL A 69 17.05 0.16 57.60
N VAL A 70 18.32 -0.20 57.39
CA VAL A 70 19.19 0.46 56.41
C VAL A 70 18.68 0.23 54.98
N VAL A 71 18.26 -0.98 54.63
CA VAL A 71 17.65 -1.25 53.31
C VAL A 71 16.35 -0.48 53.14
N LEU A 72 15.51 -0.36 54.18
CA LEU A 72 14.28 0.43 54.12
C LEU A 72 14.58 1.94 54.00
N ILE A 73 15.59 2.46 54.70
CA ILE A 73 16.00 3.87 54.61
C ILE A 73 16.66 4.16 53.25
N VAL A 74 17.41 3.21 52.69
CA VAL A 74 17.97 3.32 51.33
C VAL A 74 16.88 3.21 50.28
N ALA A 75 15.90 2.31 50.45
CA ALA A 75 14.76 2.17 49.52
C ALA A 75 13.85 3.40 49.57
N VAL A 76 13.54 3.91 50.76
CA VAL A 76 12.76 5.15 50.95
C VAL A 76 13.58 6.39 50.60
N GLY A 77 14.91 6.34 50.74
CA GLY A 77 15.82 7.41 50.34
C GLY A 77 16.01 7.49 48.82
N ILE A 78 16.03 6.36 48.12
CA ILE A 78 16.06 6.31 46.65
C ILE A 78 14.68 6.65 46.07
N ALA A 79 13.58 6.18 46.69
CA ALA A 79 12.23 6.56 46.28
C ALA A 79 11.83 8.00 46.68
N GLY A 80 12.46 8.57 47.71
CA GLY A 80 12.14 9.88 48.27
C GLY A 80 12.91 11.06 47.67
N ILE A 81 13.92 10.81 46.83
CA ILE A 81 14.63 11.88 46.10
C ILE A 81 13.88 12.29 44.82
N ALA A 82 12.96 11.47 44.32
CA ALA A 82 12.15 11.80 43.14
C ALA A 82 10.97 12.76 43.41
N LEU A 83 10.64 13.07 44.67
CA LEU A 83 9.39 13.76 45.04
C LEU A 83 9.56 15.23 45.50
N LEU A 84 10.76 15.82 45.40
CA LEU A 84 11.02 17.19 45.88
C LEU A 84 11.84 18.04 44.91
N VAL A 85 11.62 17.87 43.61
CA VAL A 85 11.80 18.97 42.67
C VAL A 85 10.38 19.38 42.26
N PRO A 86 9.90 20.60 42.56
CA PRO A 86 8.78 21.15 41.83
C PRO A 86 9.28 21.27 40.39
N GLY A 87 9.02 20.26 39.56
CA GLY A 87 9.35 20.31 38.15
C GLY A 87 8.45 21.35 37.53
N ASP A 88 9.04 22.43 37.04
CA ASP A 88 8.54 23.12 35.86
C ASP A 88 8.53 22.06 34.76
N GLY A 89 7.46 21.26 34.72
CA GLY A 89 7.44 19.99 34.01
C GLY A 89 7.48 20.25 32.52
N ASP A 90 8.66 20.07 31.92
CA ASP A 90 8.76 19.89 30.49
C ASP A 90 7.85 18.70 30.13
N ASP A 91 6.89 18.98 29.27
CA ASP A 91 5.91 18.03 28.77
C ASP A 91 6.11 17.91 27.26
N THR A 92 5.96 16.69 26.76
CA THR A 92 6.23 16.35 25.37
C THR A 92 4.91 16.22 24.62
N ARG A 93 4.84 16.83 23.44
CA ARG A 93 3.75 16.64 22.48
C ARG A 93 4.31 16.27 21.13
N TYR A 94 3.51 15.59 20.34
CA TYR A 94 3.79 15.35 18.94
C TYR A 94 2.89 16.24 18.10
N VAL A 95 3.47 16.94 17.15
CA VAL A 95 2.74 17.78 16.21
C VAL A 95 2.92 17.30 14.80
N THR A 96 1.83 17.34 14.03
CA THR A 96 1.91 17.25 12.58
C THR A 96 1.86 18.66 12.02
N VAL A 97 2.85 19.01 11.20
CA VAL A 97 2.95 20.32 10.55
C VAL A 97 2.88 20.11 9.04
N ASP A 98 1.93 20.78 8.42
CA ASP A 98 1.83 20.90 6.96
C ASP A 98 2.72 22.07 6.51
N LEU A 99 3.81 21.76 5.82
CA LEU A 99 4.72 22.76 5.26
C LEU A 99 4.23 23.26 3.89
N GLY A 100 3.18 22.66 3.35
CA GLY A 100 2.67 22.92 2.01
C GLY A 100 3.64 22.51 0.91
N SER A 101 3.46 23.11 -0.27
CA SER A 101 4.28 22.86 -1.46
C SER A 101 5.63 23.56 -1.37
N GLU A 102 6.68 22.76 -1.21
CA GLU A 102 8.06 23.17 -1.22
C GLU A 102 8.74 22.84 -2.55
N ALA A 103 9.79 23.58 -2.90
CA ALA A 103 10.61 23.19 -4.06
C ALA A 103 11.32 21.86 -3.76
N GLU A 104 11.44 20.97 -4.75
CA GLU A 104 12.01 19.62 -4.56
C GLU A 104 13.38 19.65 -3.85
N TYR A 105 14.27 20.56 -4.23
CA TYR A 105 15.59 20.69 -3.61
C TYR A 105 15.56 21.17 -2.14
N VAL A 106 14.45 21.74 -1.66
CA VAL A 106 14.20 22.08 -0.25
C VAL A 106 13.60 20.88 0.46
N ALA A 107 12.56 20.28 -0.12
CA ALA A 107 11.91 19.08 0.42
C ALA A 107 12.92 17.95 0.69
N GLU A 108 13.83 17.69 -0.26
CA GLU A 108 14.91 16.68 -0.12
C GLU A 108 15.91 16.97 1.02
N GLN A 109 15.95 18.18 1.58
CA GLN A 109 16.81 18.52 2.70
C GLN A 109 16.14 18.30 4.06
N ILE A 110 14.82 18.15 4.08
CA ILE A 110 14.03 17.90 5.29
C ILE A 110 14.18 16.41 5.60
N SER A 111 14.47 16.07 6.85
CA SER A 111 14.71 14.67 7.22
C SER A 111 14.34 14.38 8.66
N GLU A 112 14.05 13.11 8.93
CA GLU A 112 13.98 12.61 10.30
C GLU A 112 15.27 12.90 11.07
N GLY A 113 15.12 13.34 12.31
CA GLY A 113 16.20 13.77 13.20
C GLY A 113 16.68 15.20 12.99
N ASP A 114 16.08 15.96 12.06
CA ASP A 114 16.36 17.39 11.96
C ASP A 114 15.83 18.13 13.21
N GLU A 115 16.71 18.91 13.83
CA GLU A 115 16.43 19.65 15.06
C GLU A 115 16.23 21.14 14.78
N TRP A 116 15.24 21.74 15.43
CA TRP A 116 15.06 23.19 15.51
C TRP A 116 15.12 23.66 16.97
N GLY A 117 16.13 24.47 17.30
CA GLY A 117 16.39 24.81 18.70
C GLY A 117 16.82 23.59 19.51
N ASN A 118 16.34 23.47 20.76
CA ASN A 118 16.62 22.32 21.64
C ASN A 118 15.35 21.52 22.00
N ASN A 119 14.22 21.91 21.43
CA ASN A 119 12.88 21.54 21.91
C ASN A 119 11.97 21.05 20.77
N PHE A 120 12.52 20.83 19.58
CA PHE A 120 11.81 20.38 18.39
C PHE A 120 12.72 19.44 17.60
N GLU A 121 12.25 18.22 17.36
CA GLU A 121 12.94 17.20 16.55
C GLU A 121 11.94 16.57 15.59
N ILE A 122 12.26 16.52 14.30
CA ILE A 122 11.43 15.84 13.31
C ILE A 122 11.55 14.33 13.52
N THR A 123 10.42 13.65 13.72
CA THR A 123 10.37 12.20 13.97
C THR A 123 9.92 11.40 12.76
N ASP A 124 9.23 12.03 11.81
CA ASP A 124 8.76 11.41 10.57
C ASP A 124 8.50 12.49 9.50
N VAL A 125 8.63 12.12 8.22
CA VAL A 125 8.40 13.01 7.07
C VAL A 125 7.62 12.26 5.99
N TYR A 126 6.51 12.84 5.56
CA TYR A 126 5.71 12.35 4.45
C TYR A 126 5.83 13.32 3.27
N TYR A 127 6.08 12.76 2.09
CA TYR A 127 6.20 13.51 0.85
C TYR A 127 5.03 13.20 -0.07
N ALA A 128 4.51 14.22 -0.74
CA ALA A 128 3.46 14.07 -1.72
C ALA A 128 3.73 14.92 -2.96
N PRO A 129 3.14 14.58 -4.12
CA PRO A 129 3.17 15.47 -5.28
C PRO A 129 2.63 16.85 -4.89
N GLY A 130 3.34 17.91 -5.26
CA GLY A 130 2.92 19.29 -5.00
C GLY A 130 1.94 19.83 -6.06
N ASP A 131 1.40 21.02 -5.79
CA ASP A 131 0.45 21.73 -6.66
C ASP A 131 1.05 22.18 -8.00
N ASP A 132 2.37 22.36 -8.04
CA ASP A 132 3.11 22.90 -9.19
C ASP A 132 4.11 21.85 -9.72
N ASP A 133 4.46 21.99 -11.01
CA ASP A 133 5.51 21.16 -11.61
C ASP A 133 6.84 21.30 -10.86
N GLY A 134 7.31 20.21 -10.26
CA GLY A 134 8.56 20.16 -9.50
C GLY A 134 8.46 20.70 -8.07
N SER A 135 7.25 20.89 -7.54
CA SER A 135 7.04 21.05 -6.10
C SER A 135 6.67 19.72 -5.44
N THR A 136 6.86 19.66 -4.13
CA THR A 136 6.57 18.53 -3.25
C THR A 136 5.85 19.06 -2.03
N ASN A 137 4.67 18.52 -1.75
CA ASN A 137 4.00 18.76 -0.49
C ASN A 137 4.73 17.99 0.61
N VAL A 138 5.00 18.64 1.74
CA VAL A 138 5.73 18.03 2.85
C VAL A 138 4.91 18.14 4.12
N LEU A 139 4.62 16.98 4.72
CA LEU A 139 4.10 16.89 6.07
C LEU A 139 5.19 16.34 6.97
N ILE A 140 5.36 16.95 8.14
CA ILE A 140 6.30 16.46 9.15
C ILE A 140 5.58 16.09 10.42
N ARG A 141 6.05 15.04 11.08
CA ARG A 141 5.76 14.76 12.48
C ARG A 141 6.96 15.21 13.29
N ALA A 142 6.73 15.91 14.40
CA ALA A 142 7.81 16.35 15.27
C ALA A 142 7.49 16.13 16.74
N GLU A 143 8.51 15.74 17.51
CA GLU A 143 8.51 15.80 18.96
C GLU A 143 8.77 17.24 19.39
N VAL A 144 7.88 17.79 20.23
CA VAL A 144 7.96 19.15 20.75
C VAL A 144 7.97 19.12 22.28
N GLN A 145 9.00 19.72 22.87
CA GLN A 145 9.17 19.85 24.31
C GLN A 145 8.79 21.27 24.75
N GLY A 146 7.82 21.39 25.65
CA GLY A 146 7.33 22.68 26.13
C GLY A 146 6.96 22.64 27.59
N THR A 147 6.62 23.81 28.15
CA THR A 147 6.16 23.87 29.55
C THR A 147 4.67 23.58 29.63
N ALA A 148 4.25 22.67 30.48
CA ALA A 148 2.82 22.39 30.68
C ALA A 148 2.05 23.65 31.10
N VAL A 149 0.97 23.98 30.38
CA VAL A 149 0.04 25.04 30.78
C VAL A 149 -0.95 24.48 31.80
N ASP A 150 -1.14 25.17 32.92
CA ASP A 150 -2.02 24.74 34.01
C ASP A 150 -3.44 24.45 33.48
N PRO A 151 -3.96 23.20 33.61
CA PRO A 151 -5.24 22.79 33.01
C PRO A 151 -6.45 23.56 33.54
N ASP A 152 -6.32 24.29 34.66
CA ASP A 152 -7.35 25.23 35.12
C ASP A 152 -7.55 26.43 34.17
N GLN A 153 -6.69 26.60 33.16
CA GLN A 153 -6.73 27.68 32.17
C GLN A 153 -6.83 27.22 30.70
N ALA A 154 -6.88 25.91 30.43
CA ALA A 154 -7.02 25.34 29.09
C ALA A 154 -8.02 24.17 29.08
N GLU A 155 -8.85 24.07 28.04
CA GLU A 155 -9.84 22.97 27.92
C GLU A 155 -9.19 21.62 27.58
N THR A 156 -7.92 21.63 27.14
CA THR A 156 -7.06 20.46 26.85
C THR A 156 -5.65 20.67 27.42
N SER A 157 -4.87 19.61 27.59
CA SER A 157 -3.48 19.63 28.08
C SER A 157 -2.54 20.26 27.05
N THR A 158 -2.52 21.59 26.95
CA THR A 158 -1.64 22.35 26.05
C THR A 158 -0.26 22.58 26.66
N ILE A 159 0.78 22.53 25.84
CA ILE A 159 2.14 22.97 26.20
C ILE A 159 2.42 24.37 25.63
N ASP A 160 3.24 25.15 26.33
CA ASP A 160 3.80 26.40 25.84
C ASP A 160 5.12 26.11 25.11
N PHE A 161 5.20 26.49 23.84
CA PHE A 161 6.36 26.33 22.97
C PHE A 161 6.77 27.71 22.43
N ASP A 162 8.03 28.08 22.67
CA ASP A 162 8.59 29.42 22.37
C ASP A 162 7.79 30.62 22.95
N GLY A 163 7.15 30.44 24.10
CA GLY A 163 6.36 31.49 24.75
C GLY A 163 4.92 31.60 24.26
N GLU A 164 4.49 30.71 23.37
CA GLU A 164 3.12 30.64 22.85
C GLU A 164 2.51 29.24 23.07
N PRO A 165 1.22 29.14 23.47
CA PRO A 165 0.60 27.84 23.61
C PRO A 165 0.42 27.17 22.25
N LEU A 166 0.93 25.94 22.13
CA LEU A 166 0.90 25.13 20.92
C LEU A 166 -0.53 24.76 20.53
N ARG A 167 -0.98 25.17 19.34
CA ARG A 167 -2.36 24.97 18.89
C ARG A 167 -2.45 24.53 17.43
N TYR A 168 -3.54 23.85 17.11
CA TYR A 168 -3.99 23.67 15.74
C TYR A 168 -4.09 25.04 15.03
N ASP A 169 -3.72 25.08 13.74
CA ASP A 169 -3.67 26.25 12.87
C ASP A 169 -2.61 27.30 13.29
N GLN A 170 -1.69 26.93 14.17
CA GLN A 170 -0.53 27.76 14.49
C GLN A 170 0.52 27.65 13.38
N GLU A 171 0.99 28.79 12.89
CA GLU A 171 2.12 28.86 11.97
C GLU A 171 3.44 28.69 12.74
N LEU A 172 4.33 27.84 12.25
CA LEU A 172 5.67 27.61 12.77
C LEU A 172 6.71 27.96 11.69
N GLU A 173 7.69 28.78 12.06
CA GLU A 173 8.86 29.08 11.23
C GLU A 173 10.02 28.18 11.68
N ILE A 174 10.27 27.12 10.92
CA ILE A 174 11.27 26.10 11.25
C ILE A 174 12.58 26.48 10.57
N GLU A 175 13.59 26.81 11.36
CA GLU A 175 14.91 27.21 10.89
C GLU A 175 15.98 26.21 11.31
N THR A 176 16.57 25.50 10.35
CA THR A 176 17.71 24.60 10.58
C THR A 176 19.00 25.24 10.07
N SER A 177 20.11 24.51 10.19
CA SER A 177 21.37 24.94 9.57
C SER A 177 21.36 24.83 8.03
N GLN A 178 20.40 24.09 7.46
CA GLN A 178 20.33 23.74 6.04
C GLN A 178 19.22 24.48 5.29
N TYR A 179 18.07 24.70 5.94
CA TYR A 179 16.88 25.29 5.34
C TYR A 179 16.07 26.12 6.34
N ALA A 180 15.15 26.92 5.81
CA ALA A 180 14.13 27.63 6.57
C ALA A 180 12.80 27.47 5.84
N VAL A 181 11.78 26.98 6.53
CA VAL A 181 10.44 26.70 5.99
C VAL A 181 9.38 27.20 6.96
N THR A 182 8.16 27.38 6.46
CA THR A 182 7.02 27.80 7.26
C THR A 182 5.90 26.81 7.06
N GLY A 183 5.24 26.39 8.13
CA GLY A 183 4.12 25.46 8.05
C GLY A 183 3.07 25.67 9.12
N SER A 184 1.92 25.05 8.91
CA SER A 184 0.76 25.13 9.80
C SER A 184 0.61 23.84 10.60
N VAL A 185 0.44 23.95 11.91
CA VAL A 185 0.15 22.81 12.78
C VAL A 185 -1.26 22.29 12.48
N ILE A 186 -1.37 21.05 12.03
CA ILE A 186 -2.64 20.38 11.71
C ILE A 186 -3.00 19.27 12.70
N ASP A 187 -2.08 18.85 13.55
CA ASP A 187 -2.39 17.94 14.67
C ASP A 187 -1.51 18.23 15.88
N VAL A 188 -2.06 18.03 17.08
CA VAL A 188 -1.33 18.08 18.35
C VAL A 188 -1.80 16.94 19.23
N SER A 189 -0.90 16.04 19.56
CA SER A 189 -1.22 14.82 20.30
C SER A 189 -0.19 14.49 21.38
N GLU A 190 -0.57 13.65 22.34
CA GLU A 190 0.28 13.25 23.47
C GLU A 190 1.26 12.12 23.12
N SER A 191 1.05 11.45 21.98
CA SER A 191 1.84 10.29 21.55
C SER A 191 1.76 10.11 20.04
N GLY A 192 2.73 9.39 19.47
CA GLY A 192 2.76 9.01 18.06
C GLY A 192 3.89 9.72 17.36
N GLU A 193 4.97 9.00 17.06
CA GLU A 193 6.18 9.54 16.44
C GLU A 193 6.08 9.53 14.91
N THR A 194 5.07 8.87 14.34
CA THR A 194 4.90 8.68 12.90
C THR A 194 3.61 9.29 12.38
N ILE A 195 3.60 9.64 11.10
CA ILE A 195 2.42 10.03 10.34
C ILE A 195 1.65 8.75 10.00
N GLU A 196 0.34 8.73 10.25
CA GLU A 196 -0.49 7.56 9.92
C GLU A 196 -0.77 7.54 8.41
N THR A 197 -0.23 6.54 7.72
CA THR A 197 -0.51 6.26 6.31
C THR A 197 -1.19 4.89 6.17
N GLU A 198 -1.93 4.71 5.08
CA GLU A 198 -2.55 3.43 4.71
C GLU A 198 -2.18 3.07 3.27
N GLU A 199 -2.02 1.78 3.00
CA GLU A 199 -1.84 1.25 1.64
C GLU A 199 -3.22 1.02 1.02
N GLU A 200 -3.42 1.52 -0.19
CA GLU A 200 -4.68 1.41 -0.94
C GLU A 200 -4.41 0.92 -2.36
N ALA A 201 -5.13 -0.14 -2.73
CA ALA A 201 -5.08 -0.69 -4.08
C ALA A 201 -5.95 0.16 -5.01
N MET A 202 -5.44 0.54 -6.17
CA MET A 202 -6.17 1.32 -7.16
C MET A 202 -5.95 0.79 -8.58
N VAL A 203 -6.90 1.10 -9.46
CA VAL A 203 -6.75 0.96 -10.91
C VAL A 203 -6.69 2.34 -11.52
N LEU A 204 -5.65 2.60 -12.29
CA LEU A 204 -5.44 3.87 -12.99
C LEU A 204 -5.58 3.70 -14.50
N ASP A 205 -6.07 4.73 -15.17
CA ASP A 205 -6.22 4.85 -16.62
C ASP A 205 -5.41 6.04 -17.15
N ALA A 206 -4.64 5.84 -18.22
CA ALA A 206 -3.89 6.92 -18.84
C ALA A 206 -3.63 6.68 -20.33
N GLU A 207 -3.87 7.69 -21.16
CA GLU A 207 -3.35 7.71 -22.54
C GLU A 207 -1.95 8.33 -22.57
N VAL A 208 -0.94 7.55 -22.96
CA VAL A 208 0.46 7.99 -22.97
C VAL A 208 1.13 7.70 -24.31
N SER A 209 2.29 8.31 -24.56
CA SER A 209 3.08 7.96 -25.74
C SER A 209 3.52 6.49 -25.73
N GLN A 210 3.68 5.87 -26.91
CA GLN A 210 4.21 4.52 -27.04
C GLN A 210 5.57 4.37 -26.34
N SER A 211 6.43 5.39 -26.39
CA SER A 211 7.70 5.39 -25.65
C SER A 211 7.50 5.35 -24.13
N THR A 212 6.52 6.07 -23.59
CA THR A 212 6.18 6.04 -22.16
C THR A 212 5.63 4.66 -21.78
N ALA A 213 4.64 4.15 -22.52
CA ALA A 213 4.05 2.84 -22.30
C ALA A 213 5.09 1.70 -22.33
N ASN A 214 6.11 1.78 -23.19
CA ASN A 214 7.17 0.78 -23.28
C ASN A 214 8.18 0.83 -22.12
N GLN A 215 8.25 1.94 -21.38
CA GLN A 215 9.15 2.10 -20.24
C GLN A 215 8.50 1.61 -18.93
N ILE A 216 7.17 1.62 -18.85
CA ILE A 216 6.43 1.19 -17.67
C ILE A 216 6.34 -0.34 -17.62
N ALA A 217 6.64 -0.88 -16.45
CA ALA A 217 6.60 -2.30 -16.13
C ALA A 217 6.04 -2.58 -14.73
N GLU A 218 5.61 -3.82 -14.51
CA GLU A 218 5.28 -4.32 -13.17
C GLU A 218 6.49 -4.24 -12.24
N GLY A 219 6.26 -3.76 -11.02
CA GLY A 219 7.29 -3.49 -10.01
C GLY A 219 7.94 -2.12 -10.13
N ASP A 220 7.55 -1.27 -11.08
CA ASP A 220 7.99 0.12 -11.12
C ASP A 220 7.44 0.89 -9.91
N GLU A 221 8.29 1.72 -9.31
CA GLU A 221 7.96 2.51 -8.12
C GLU A 221 7.94 4.00 -8.47
N TYR A 222 6.95 4.71 -7.94
CA TYR A 222 7.00 6.17 -7.80
C TYR A 222 7.55 6.50 -6.42
N THR A 223 8.79 6.98 -6.39
CA THR A 223 9.44 7.44 -5.16
C THR A 223 9.54 8.96 -5.10
N LEU A 224 9.27 9.55 -3.93
CA LEU A 224 9.47 10.97 -3.66
C LEU A 224 10.14 11.13 -2.28
N GLY A 225 11.23 11.89 -2.19
CA GLY A 225 11.98 12.04 -0.93
C GLY A 225 12.50 10.72 -0.34
N GLY A 226 12.67 9.68 -1.15
CA GLY A 226 13.06 8.33 -0.70
C GLY A 226 11.90 7.45 -0.20
N GLN A 227 10.67 7.98 -0.16
CA GLN A 227 9.44 7.25 0.15
C GLN A 227 8.78 6.73 -1.13
N THR A 228 8.36 5.47 -1.15
CA THR A 228 7.54 4.92 -2.24
C THR A 228 6.09 5.35 -2.04
N LEU A 229 5.54 6.09 -3.01
CA LEU A 229 4.15 6.57 -3.01
C LEU A 229 3.21 5.66 -3.80
N LEU A 230 3.71 5.07 -4.89
CA LEU A 230 2.96 4.12 -5.70
C LEU A 230 3.89 2.98 -6.13
N THR A 231 3.38 1.76 -6.16
CA THR A 231 4.03 0.61 -6.79
C THR A 231 3.12 0.05 -7.87
N VAL A 232 3.63 -0.11 -9.09
CA VAL A 232 2.89 -0.72 -10.19
C VAL A 232 2.82 -2.23 -9.98
N GLN A 233 1.62 -2.76 -9.78
CA GLN A 233 1.36 -4.19 -9.56
C GLN A 233 1.00 -4.92 -10.85
N SER A 234 0.28 -4.26 -11.77
CA SER A 234 -0.10 -4.81 -13.06
C SER A 234 -0.08 -3.73 -14.14
N VAL A 235 0.19 -4.14 -15.38
CA VAL A 235 0.20 -3.22 -16.53
C VAL A 235 -0.51 -3.87 -17.71
N THR A 236 -1.62 -3.28 -18.13
CA THR A 236 -2.30 -3.63 -19.37
C THR A 236 -2.14 -2.49 -20.36
N LYS A 237 -1.78 -2.82 -21.61
CA LYS A 237 -1.53 -1.86 -22.68
C LYS A 237 -2.49 -2.14 -23.82
N TYR A 238 -3.24 -1.12 -24.21
CA TYR A 238 -4.15 -1.20 -25.33
C TYR A 238 -3.71 -0.28 -26.47
N PRO A 239 -3.91 -0.69 -27.74
CA PRO A 239 -3.72 0.20 -28.88
C PRO A 239 -4.78 1.31 -28.88
N THR A 240 -4.44 2.47 -29.40
CA THR A 240 -5.39 3.56 -29.68
C THR A 240 -5.42 3.83 -31.19
N GLY A 241 -6.25 4.75 -31.65
CA GLY A 241 -6.24 5.17 -33.06
C GLY A 241 -5.03 5.98 -33.49
N ASP A 242 -4.24 6.45 -32.52
CA ASP A 242 -2.93 7.03 -32.80
C ASP A 242 -1.84 5.98 -32.56
N SER A 243 -1.12 5.60 -33.62
CA SER A 243 -0.04 4.61 -33.53
C SER A 243 1.09 5.04 -32.58
N ASP A 244 1.22 6.32 -32.28
CA ASP A 244 2.20 6.88 -31.35
C ASP A 244 1.68 6.95 -29.90
N MET A 245 0.40 6.65 -29.64
CA MET A 245 -0.22 6.67 -28.31
C MET A 245 -0.69 5.28 -27.86
N ARG A 246 -0.80 5.06 -26.55
CA ARG A 246 -1.25 3.81 -25.94
C ARG A 246 -2.13 4.14 -24.75
N GLN A 247 -3.22 3.40 -24.62
CA GLN A 247 -4.05 3.43 -23.43
C GLN A 247 -3.46 2.45 -22.41
N LEU A 248 -3.19 2.91 -21.21
CA LEU A 248 -2.68 2.12 -20.10
C LEU A 248 -3.78 1.94 -19.07
N VAL A 249 -3.91 0.70 -18.60
CA VAL A 249 -4.64 0.38 -17.38
C VAL A 249 -3.65 -0.23 -16.41
N LEU A 250 -3.46 0.42 -15.27
CA LEU A 250 -2.44 0.08 -14.27
C LEU A 250 -3.13 -0.34 -12.96
N GLY A 251 -2.84 -1.51 -12.44
CA GLY A 251 -3.11 -1.82 -11.04
C GLY A 251 -1.95 -1.29 -10.19
N VAL A 252 -2.21 -0.44 -9.22
CA VAL A 252 -1.17 0.18 -8.37
C VAL A 252 -1.50 0.02 -6.89
N ASP A 253 -0.46 -0.10 -6.09
CA ASP A 253 -0.53 -0.05 -4.62
C ASP A 253 0.00 1.30 -4.16
N GLY A 254 -0.87 2.13 -3.59
CA GLY A 254 -0.56 3.51 -3.22
C GLY A 254 -0.50 3.74 -1.72
N VAL A 255 0.35 4.67 -1.29
CA VAL A 255 0.44 5.10 0.11
C VAL A 255 -0.32 6.40 0.29
N ASP A 256 -1.43 6.31 1.01
CA ASP A 256 -2.37 7.40 1.20
C ASP A 256 -2.37 7.92 2.63
N LEU A 257 -2.64 9.22 2.76
CA LEU A 257 -2.98 9.85 4.04
C LEU A 257 -4.48 9.77 4.26
N ARG A 258 -4.89 9.37 5.47
CA ARG A 258 -6.29 9.46 5.88
C ARG A 258 -6.57 10.86 6.44
N ASP A 259 -7.47 11.60 5.81
CA ASP A 259 -7.95 12.86 6.36
C ASP A 259 -8.91 12.66 7.55
N ASP A 260 -9.21 13.73 8.28
CA ASP A 260 -10.17 13.72 9.41
C ASP A 260 -11.58 13.24 9.02
N GLY A 261 -11.91 13.33 7.73
CA GLY A 261 -13.16 12.83 7.15
C GLY A 261 -13.15 11.31 6.89
N GLY A 262 -12.00 10.67 7.02
CA GLY A 262 -11.78 9.26 6.72
C GLY A 262 -11.50 8.97 5.24
N THR A 263 -11.24 10.01 4.42
CA THR A 263 -10.93 9.85 3.00
C THR A 263 -9.43 9.68 2.83
N LEU A 264 -9.04 8.69 2.03
CA LEU A 264 -7.64 8.49 1.63
C LEU A 264 -7.25 9.49 0.54
N ARG A 265 -6.01 9.97 0.58
CA ARG A 265 -5.47 10.96 -0.36
C ARG A 265 -4.06 10.61 -0.81
N VAL A 266 -3.84 10.74 -2.11
CA VAL A 266 -2.51 10.77 -2.73
C VAL A 266 -2.07 12.24 -2.77
N GLY A 267 -1.32 12.67 -1.75
CA GLY A 267 -1.07 14.10 -1.55
C GLY A 267 -2.34 14.87 -1.24
N ASP A 268 -2.66 15.88 -2.04
CA ASP A 268 -3.90 16.66 -1.88
C ASP A 268 -5.10 16.05 -2.60
N THR A 269 -4.86 15.11 -3.53
CA THR A 269 -5.92 14.51 -4.35
C THR A 269 -6.60 13.37 -3.59
N PRO A 270 -7.94 13.40 -3.43
CA PRO A 270 -8.68 12.28 -2.87
C PRO A 270 -8.53 11.02 -3.74
N ALA A 271 -8.24 9.89 -3.10
CA ALA A 271 -8.21 8.58 -3.76
C ALA A 271 -9.64 8.09 -4.01
N VAL A 272 -10.31 8.68 -5.01
CA VAL A 272 -11.67 8.34 -5.42
C VAL A 272 -11.78 8.27 -6.94
N GLU A 273 -12.74 7.49 -7.43
CA GLU A 273 -12.97 7.29 -8.87
C GLU A 273 -13.19 8.64 -9.60
N GLY A 274 -12.55 8.78 -10.77
CA GLY A 274 -12.59 9.96 -11.63
C GLY A 274 -11.60 11.07 -11.28
N GLU A 275 -10.88 10.97 -10.16
CA GLU A 275 -9.81 11.93 -9.83
C GLU A 275 -8.52 11.57 -10.57
N THR A 276 -7.69 12.57 -10.85
CA THR A 276 -6.41 12.40 -11.57
C THR A 276 -5.24 12.57 -10.62
N ILE A 277 -4.29 11.62 -10.67
CA ILE A 277 -3.05 11.67 -9.89
C ILE A 277 -1.82 11.64 -10.81
N PRO A 278 -0.74 12.34 -10.45
CA PRO A 278 0.51 12.26 -11.19
C PRO A 278 1.22 10.95 -10.88
N VAL A 279 1.67 10.26 -11.93
CA VAL A 279 2.47 9.03 -11.85
C VAL A 279 3.86 9.31 -12.38
N ARG A 280 4.87 9.10 -11.53
CA ARG A 280 6.28 9.29 -11.89
C ARG A 280 7.07 8.02 -11.61
N THR A 281 7.42 7.26 -12.64
CA THR A 281 8.17 6.00 -12.49
C THR A 281 9.45 6.07 -13.32
N GLY A 282 10.61 5.94 -12.67
CA GLY A 282 11.90 6.07 -13.37
C GLY A 282 12.05 7.45 -14.05
N ASP A 283 12.17 7.46 -15.38
CA ASP A 283 12.33 8.68 -16.18
C ASP A 283 11.01 9.18 -16.81
N VAL A 284 9.87 8.53 -16.54
CA VAL A 284 8.57 8.90 -17.10
C VAL A 284 7.69 9.63 -16.09
N ASN A 285 6.91 10.58 -16.59
CA ASN A 285 5.91 11.34 -15.84
C ASN A 285 4.66 11.49 -16.72
N PHE A 286 3.50 11.19 -16.18
CA PHE A 286 2.20 11.34 -16.83
C PHE A 286 1.10 11.41 -15.77
N ASP A 287 -0.05 11.94 -16.15
CA ASP A 287 -1.24 11.98 -15.32
C ASP A 287 -2.12 10.77 -15.60
N ALA A 288 -2.73 10.19 -14.56
CA ALA A 288 -3.61 9.05 -14.67
C ALA A 288 -4.89 9.24 -13.85
N GLU A 289 -6.03 8.85 -14.42
CA GLU A 289 -7.34 8.89 -13.77
C GLU A 289 -7.55 7.62 -12.93
N ILE A 290 -8.10 7.76 -11.74
CA ILE A 290 -8.48 6.63 -10.88
C ILE A 290 -9.77 6.03 -11.43
N LEU A 291 -9.70 4.82 -12.01
CA LEU A 291 -10.88 4.08 -12.45
C LEU A 291 -11.61 3.39 -11.29
N GLN A 292 -10.84 2.84 -10.35
CA GLN A 292 -11.38 2.05 -9.25
C GLN A 292 -10.43 2.07 -8.05
N VAL A 293 -11.00 1.99 -6.84
CA VAL A 293 -10.29 1.92 -5.56
C VAL A 293 -10.62 0.59 -4.86
N GLY A 294 -9.69 0.07 -4.06
CA GLY A 294 -9.79 -1.21 -3.34
C GLY A 294 -9.38 -2.45 -4.14
N THR A 295 -8.79 -2.31 -5.33
CA THR A 295 -8.38 -3.43 -6.19
C THR A 295 -7.28 -3.06 -7.17
N PHE A 296 -6.51 -4.06 -7.62
CA PHE A 296 -5.55 -3.96 -8.73
C PHE A 296 -6.10 -4.51 -10.06
N GLU A 297 -7.30 -5.10 -10.02
CA GLU A 297 -7.93 -5.75 -11.16
C GLU A 297 -8.77 -4.74 -11.95
N GLU A 298 -8.55 -4.67 -13.26
CA GLU A 298 -9.35 -3.83 -14.15
C GLU A 298 -10.87 -4.10 -13.98
N PRO A 299 -11.72 -3.05 -13.95
CA PRO A 299 -13.15 -3.20 -13.75
C PRO A 299 -13.80 -4.21 -14.71
N GLY A 300 -14.72 -5.02 -14.19
CA GLY A 300 -15.50 -5.98 -14.96
C GLY A 300 -14.87 -7.35 -15.16
N VAL A 301 -15.58 -8.22 -15.87
CA VAL A 301 -15.16 -9.60 -16.19
C VAL A 301 -14.90 -9.73 -17.68
N GLU A 302 -13.75 -10.27 -18.06
CA GLU A 302 -13.41 -10.49 -19.46
C GLU A 302 -14.43 -11.41 -20.16
N THR A 303 -14.97 -10.94 -21.28
CA THR A 303 -15.90 -11.65 -22.16
C THR A 303 -15.68 -11.23 -23.61
N THR A 304 -16.47 -11.78 -24.53
CA THR A 304 -16.40 -11.44 -25.95
C THR A 304 -17.73 -10.91 -26.46
N LEU A 305 -17.68 -9.87 -27.29
CA LEU A 305 -18.84 -9.33 -28.00
C LEU A 305 -18.63 -9.38 -29.50
N THR A 306 -19.72 -9.58 -30.25
CA THR A 306 -19.71 -9.43 -31.71
C THR A 306 -20.28 -8.07 -32.10
N VAL A 307 -19.52 -7.28 -32.85
CA VAL A 307 -19.96 -5.96 -33.34
C VAL A 307 -19.93 -5.87 -34.85
N GLU A 308 -20.86 -5.12 -35.43
CA GLU A 308 -20.75 -4.66 -36.82
C GLU A 308 -20.00 -3.33 -36.85
N TYR A 309 -18.97 -3.25 -37.68
CA TYR A 309 -18.07 -2.10 -37.77
C TYR A 309 -17.97 -1.61 -39.22
N GLU A 310 -18.42 -0.39 -39.48
CA GLU A 310 -18.36 0.24 -40.79
C GLU A 310 -17.04 1.02 -40.93
N THR A 311 -16.17 0.58 -41.84
CA THR A 311 -14.84 1.19 -42.00
C THR A 311 -14.94 2.54 -42.70
N ASP A 312 -14.18 3.53 -42.23
CA ASP A 312 -14.00 4.82 -42.90
C ASP A 312 -12.60 4.95 -43.53
N GLY A 313 -12.51 5.69 -44.63
CA GLY A 313 -11.21 6.13 -45.16
C GLY A 313 -10.26 5.04 -45.70
N LEU A 314 -10.69 3.78 -45.85
CA LEU A 314 -9.80 2.70 -46.32
C LEU A 314 -9.20 3.01 -47.70
N SER A 315 -7.88 2.88 -47.80
CA SER A 315 -7.24 2.81 -49.12
C SER A 315 -7.55 1.47 -49.80
N ALA A 316 -7.58 1.45 -51.13
CA ALA A 316 -7.75 0.20 -51.89
C ALA A 316 -6.72 -0.88 -51.48
N GLY A 317 -5.49 -0.46 -51.13
CA GLY A 317 -4.45 -1.36 -50.68
C GLY A 317 -4.66 -1.94 -49.27
N GLN A 318 -5.37 -1.24 -48.37
CA GLN A 318 -5.80 -1.76 -47.07
C GLN A 318 -6.98 -2.71 -47.26
N ALA A 319 -7.99 -2.29 -48.03
CA ALA A 319 -9.20 -3.07 -48.26
C ALA A 319 -8.97 -4.40 -48.99
N ASP A 320 -7.94 -4.51 -49.83
CA ASP A 320 -7.52 -5.77 -50.47
C ASP A 320 -6.81 -6.73 -49.51
N ARG A 321 -6.30 -6.23 -48.37
CA ARG A 321 -5.58 -7.02 -47.37
C ARG A 321 -6.48 -7.51 -46.24
N LEU A 322 -7.55 -6.80 -45.91
CA LEU A 322 -8.50 -7.22 -44.88
C LEU A 322 -9.08 -8.61 -45.20
N ALA A 323 -9.04 -9.49 -44.21
CA ALA A 323 -9.53 -10.86 -44.32
C ALA A 323 -10.01 -11.37 -42.96
N ALA A 324 -10.96 -12.30 -42.99
CA ALA A 324 -11.39 -13.04 -41.80
C ALA A 324 -10.22 -13.81 -41.16
N GLY A 325 -10.24 -13.91 -39.83
CA GLY A 325 -9.20 -14.50 -38.99
C GLY A 325 -7.99 -13.58 -38.76
N MET A 326 -8.05 -12.31 -39.19
CA MET A 326 -7.05 -11.31 -38.78
C MET A 326 -7.36 -10.84 -37.38
N THR A 327 -6.33 -10.74 -36.55
CA THR A 327 -6.45 -10.30 -35.16
C THR A 327 -5.70 -9.00 -34.94
N GLU A 328 -6.19 -8.20 -34.00
CA GLU A 328 -5.41 -7.16 -33.35
C GLU A 328 -4.86 -7.74 -32.05
N SER A 329 -3.56 -7.58 -31.82
CA SER A 329 -2.95 -8.06 -30.58
C SER A 329 -1.73 -7.23 -30.19
N LEU A 330 -1.63 -6.91 -28.90
CA LEU A 330 -0.49 -6.19 -28.30
C LEU A 330 -0.01 -6.97 -27.08
N ASP A 331 1.30 -7.23 -26.99
CA ASP A 331 1.93 -7.98 -25.87
C ASP A 331 1.24 -9.32 -25.52
N GLY A 332 0.63 -9.97 -26.52
CA GLY A 332 -0.07 -11.25 -26.36
C GLY A 332 -1.55 -11.11 -25.96
N LEU A 333 -2.01 -9.89 -25.68
CA LEU A 333 -3.43 -9.57 -25.49
C LEU A 333 -4.10 -9.40 -26.86
N GLN A 334 -5.06 -10.27 -27.18
CA GLN A 334 -5.90 -10.12 -28.36
C GLN A 334 -7.10 -9.25 -27.99
N THR A 335 -7.27 -8.13 -28.68
CA THR A 335 -8.36 -7.18 -28.44
C THR A 335 -9.49 -7.32 -29.44
N ALA A 336 -9.19 -7.74 -30.68
CA ALA A 336 -10.18 -7.93 -31.72
C ALA A 336 -9.82 -9.03 -32.71
N GLU A 337 -10.83 -9.67 -33.31
CA GLU A 337 -10.72 -10.57 -34.46
C GLU A 337 -11.74 -10.23 -35.53
N ILE A 338 -11.31 -10.21 -36.80
CA ILE A 338 -12.23 -10.11 -37.94
C ILE A 338 -12.88 -11.48 -38.17
N LEU A 339 -14.17 -11.61 -37.89
CA LEU A 339 -14.95 -12.81 -38.20
C LEU A 339 -15.36 -12.85 -39.67
N GLU A 340 -15.80 -11.70 -40.21
CA GLU A 340 -16.29 -11.57 -41.58
C GLU A 340 -15.93 -10.21 -42.18
N VAL A 341 -15.76 -10.17 -43.50
CA VAL A 341 -15.55 -8.93 -44.28
C VAL A 341 -16.59 -8.85 -45.37
N GLU A 342 -17.48 -7.88 -45.27
CA GLU A 342 -18.50 -7.58 -46.25
C GLU A 342 -18.16 -6.32 -47.07
N GLY A 343 -18.96 -6.04 -48.10
CA GLY A 343 -18.77 -4.88 -48.97
C GLY A 343 -17.75 -5.10 -50.10
N SER A 344 -17.44 -4.02 -50.82
CA SER A 344 -16.58 -4.09 -52.00
C SER A 344 -15.82 -2.78 -52.23
N GLY A 345 -14.57 -2.89 -52.69
CA GLY A 345 -13.73 -1.71 -52.84
C GLY A 345 -13.28 -1.21 -51.48
N THR A 346 -13.39 0.11 -51.27
CA THR A 346 -12.98 0.80 -50.03
C THR A 346 -14.09 0.84 -48.97
N ASP A 347 -15.33 0.60 -49.36
CA ASP A 347 -16.47 0.58 -48.43
C ASP A 347 -16.61 -0.86 -47.90
N ARG A 348 -16.21 -1.08 -46.65
CA ARG A 348 -16.23 -2.38 -45.98
C ARG A 348 -17.03 -2.31 -44.68
N THR A 349 -17.73 -3.40 -44.40
CA THR A 349 -18.31 -3.66 -43.08
C THR A 349 -17.63 -4.90 -42.54
N LEU A 350 -17.13 -4.82 -41.32
CA LEU A 350 -16.46 -5.91 -40.63
C LEU A 350 -17.40 -6.44 -39.56
N LEU A 351 -17.51 -7.76 -39.46
CA LEU A 351 -18.04 -8.39 -38.26
C LEU A 351 -16.84 -8.69 -37.36
N LEU A 352 -16.76 -8.05 -36.21
CA LEU A 352 -15.63 -8.16 -35.30
C LEU A 352 -16.04 -8.90 -34.03
N GLU A 353 -15.21 -9.82 -33.56
CA GLU A 353 -15.25 -10.29 -32.17
C GLU A 353 -14.30 -9.41 -31.36
N LEU A 354 -14.81 -8.71 -30.35
CA LEU A 354 -14.04 -7.88 -29.43
C LEU A 354 -13.87 -8.60 -28.10
N THR A 355 -12.67 -8.56 -27.54
CA THR A 355 -12.45 -8.89 -26.12
C THR A 355 -12.76 -7.65 -25.30
N VAL A 356 -13.78 -7.75 -24.44
CA VAL A 356 -14.32 -6.66 -23.63
C VAL A 356 -14.40 -7.09 -22.18
N ARG A 357 -14.73 -6.15 -21.28
CA ARG A 357 -15.01 -6.43 -19.88
C ARG A 357 -16.45 -6.07 -19.55
N GLU A 358 -17.24 -7.02 -19.08
CA GLU A 358 -18.61 -6.80 -18.65
C GLU A 358 -18.63 -6.26 -17.21
N LEU A 359 -19.26 -5.11 -17.00
CA LEU A 359 -19.48 -4.56 -15.66
C LEU A 359 -20.77 -5.14 -15.07
N ASP A 360 -20.68 -5.64 -13.85
CA ASP A 360 -21.84 -6.09 -13.07
C ASP A 360 -22.63 -4.86 -12.59
N ASP A 361 -23.51 -4.33 -13.44
CA ASP A 361 -24.43 -3.28 -13.02
C ASP A 361 -25.69 -3.89 -12.39
N ASN A 362 -25.88 -3.65 -11.09
CA ASN A 362 -27.02 -4.14 -10.31
C ASN A 362 -28.39 -3.55 -10.77
N GLY A 363 -28.44 -2.85 -11.92
CA GLY A 363 -29.55 -2.07 -12.44
C GLY A 363 -30.21 -2.56 -13.73
N GLY A 364 -29.56 -3.41 -14.53
CA GLY A 364 -30.21 -4.18 -15.61
C GLY A 364 -29.89 -3.84 -17.06
N ASP A 365 -28.96 -2.94 -17.35
CA ASP A 365 -28.34 -2.80 -18.68
C ASP A 365 -26.88 -3.29 -18.58
N GLU A 366 -26.45 -4.15 -19.50
CA GLU A 366 -25.08 -4.67 -19.55
C GLU A 366 -24.16 -3.57 -20.08
N THR A 367 -23.22 -3.10 -19.26
CA THR A 367 -22.18 -2.15 -19.68
C THR A 367 -20.92 -2.94 -20.01
N TYR A 368 -20.35 -2.68 -21.18
CA TYR A 368 -19.14 -3.33 -21.64
C TYR A 368 -18.02 -2.30 -21.79
N LEU A 369 -16.83 -2.63 -21.30
CA LEU A 369 -15.63 -1.84 -21.49
C LEU A 369 -14.77 -2.47 -22.58
N PHE A 370 -14.45 -1.70 -23.62
CA PHE A 370 -13.44 -2.05 -24.61
C PHE A 370 -12.19 -1.20 -24.38
N ARG A 371 -11.06 -1.85 -24.09
CA ARG A 371 -9.78 -1.16 -23.80
C ARG A 371 -9.88 -0.13 -22.66
N GLY A 372 -10.61 -0.49 -21.59
CA GLY A 372 -10.86 0.38 -20.44
C GLY A 372 -11.97 1.41 -20.60
N GLN A 373 -12.53 1.59 -21.80
CA GLN A 373 -13.56 2.61 -22.08
C GLN A 373 -14.93 1.98 -22.35
N GLU A 374 -16.01 2.65 -21.95
CA GLU A 374 -17.38 2.21 -22.25
C GLU A 374 -17.58 2.05 -23.76
N LEU A 375 -18.11 0.89 -24.16
CA LEU A 375 -18.37 0.54 -25.55
C LEU A 375 -19.82 0.84 -25.93
N LEU A 376 -20.01 1.76 -26.87
CA LEU A 376 -21.30 2.24 -27.36
C LEU A 376 -21.42 2.13 -28.89
N ILE A 377 -22.67 2.06 -29.36
CA ILE A 377 -22.95 2.24 -30.79
C ILE A 377 -22.65 3.69 -31.16
N GLY A 378 -21.92 3.87 -32.25
CA GLY A 378 -21.40 5.16 -32.72
C GLY A 378 -19.98 5.47 -32.27
N ASP A 379 -19.37 4.60 -31.45
CA ASP A 379 -17.96 4.73 -31.13
C ASP A 379 -17.10 4.47 -32.36
N GLU A 380 -16.00 5.21 -32.46
CA GLU A 380 -15.09 5.16 -33.60
C GLU A 380 -13.71 4.58 -33.21
N PRO A 381 -13.62 3.36 -32.65
CA PRO A 381 -12.33 2.79 -32.31
C PRO A 381 -11.55 2.45 -33.57
N SER A 382 -10.25 2.61 -33.50
CA SER A 382 -9.32 2.22 -34.56
C SER A 382 -8.68 0.87 -34.26
N PHE A 383 -8.40 0.10 -35.32
CA PHE A 383 -7.83 -1.24 -35.22
C PHE A 383 -6.56 -1.44 -36.04
N GLU A 384 -5.58 -2.13 -35.47
CA GLU A 384 -4.31 -2.51 -36.11
C GLU A 384 -4.25 -4.01 -36.46
N PHE A 385 -5.04 -4.44 -37.44
CA PHE A 385 -5.14 -5.86 -37.81
C PHE A 385 -3.85 -6.43 -38.44
N GLY A 386 -3.37 -7.53 -37.86
CA GLY A 386 -2.24 -8.31 -38.38
C GLY A 386 -0.88 -7.59 -38.39
N GLY A 387 -0.76 -6.45 -37.71
CA GLY A 387 0.48 -5.67 -37.58
C GLY A 387 1.08 -5.17 -38.90
N GLN A 388 0.33 -5.28 -40.01
CA GLN A 388 0.79 -4.94 -41.37
C GLN A 388 -0.15 -3.98 -42.10
N ILE A 389 -1.38 -3.85 -41.60
CA ILE A 389 -2.34 -2.87 -42.06
C ILE A 389 -2.21 -1.69 -41.09
N PRO A 390 -1.87 -0.47 -41.58
CA PRO A 390 -2.01 0.73 -40.76
C PRO A 390 -3.43 0.85 -40.20
N SER A 391 -3.63 1.65 -39.15
CA SER A 391 -4.92 1.91 -38.52
C SER A 391 -6.11 1.81 -39.49
N VAL A 392 -7.07 0.96 -39.11
CA VAL A 392 -8.37 0.86 -39.75
C VAL A 392 -9.35 1.61 -38.86
N ASP A 393 -9.79 2.76 -39.37
CA ASP A 393 -10.77 3.63 -38.71
C ASP A 393 -12.18 3.32 -39.23
N GLY A 394 -13.20 3.75 -38.49
CA GLY A 394 -14.60 3.37 -38.73
C GLY A 394 -15.45 3.51 -37.48
N GLU A 395 -16.71 3.13 -37.58
CA GLU A 395 -17.75 3.31 -36.55
C GLU A 395 -18.41 1.97 -36.19
N ILE A 396 -18.68 1.75 -34.91
CA ILE A 396 -19.50 0.62 -34.44
C ILE A 396 -20.97 0.91 -34.73
N THR A 397 -21.61 0.10 -35.57
CA THR A 397 -23.00 0.30 -35.99
C THR A 397 -24.00 -0.62 -35.29
N ASP A 398 -23.53 -1.76 -34.76
CA ASP A 398 -24.35 -2.73 -34.02
C ASP A 398 -23.49 -3.49 -32.99
N ILE A 399 -24.11 -3.89 -31.88
CA ILE A 399 -23.48 -4.68 -30.80
C ILE A 399 -24.38 -5.87 -30.48
N SER A 400 -23.81 -7.07 -30.46
CA SER A 400 -24.51 -8.32 -30.19
C SER A 400 -23.71 -9.24 -29.26
N THR A 401 -24.44 -9.92 -28.36
CA THR A 401 -23.92 -10.90 -27.40
C THR A 401 -23.99 -12.34 -27.89
#